data_AF-A0A7J3M7D0-F1
#
_entry.id   AF-A0A7J3M7D0-F1
#
_cell.length_a   1.000
_cell.length_b   1.000
_cell.length_c   1.000
_cell.angle_alpha   90.00
_cell.angle_beta   90.00
_cell.angle_gamma   90.00
#
_symmetry.space_group_name_H-M   'P 1'
#
loop_
_entity.id
_entity.type
_entity.pdbx_description
1 polymer ?
#
loop_
_entity_poly.entity_id
_entity_poly.type
_entity_poly.pdbx_seq_one_letter_code
_entity_poly.pdbx_strand_id
1 'polypeptide(L)'
;MFINDEAFCSLLDTSVQMLYMYDSSEIWAFNATINVTPNIYDDAQLYIGWWLNIHVIDSIGNTVPDANITITDEKGHQVAYGKTNLEGLARFTLLENLINATGVYPRGNYIVEAIYGEHSNSQLVAMDGNQEITIQLSFIIPEFSTTMLLLAIVLVSAITIVKKGKML
;
A
#
# COMPACT_ATOMS: atom_id res chain seq x y z
N MET A 1 -8.22 15.19 22.45
CA MET A 1 -8.19 13.78 22.89
C MET A 1 -7.14 13.66 23.97
N PHE A 2 -7.45 12.97 25.06
CA PHE A 2 -6.53 12.68 26.16
C PHE A 2 -6.36 11.17 26.23
N ILE A 3 -5.12 10.69 26.21
CA ILE A 3 -4.79 9.27 26.33
C ILE A 3 -3.74 9.11 27.43
N ASN A 4 -4.03 8.24 28.39
CA ASN A 4 -3.21 7.94 29.57
C ASN A 4 -2.98 6.43 29.68
N ASP A 5 -2.04 6.02 30.53
CA ASP A 5 -1.63 4.62 30.75
C ASP A 5 -1.10 3.94 29.47
N GLU A 6 -1.02 2.60 29.48
CA GLU A 6 -0.69 1.73 28.33
C GLU A 6 -1.86 1.65 27.31
N ALA A 7 -2.34 2.80 26.85
CA ALA A 7 -3.47 2.88 25.93
C ALA A 7 -3.05 2.98 24.46
N PHE A 8 -3.76 2.24 23.60
CA PHE A 8 -3.57 2.23 22.15
C PHE A 8 -4.78 2.84 21.43
N CYS A 9 -4.53 3.75 20.48
CA CYS A 9 -5.59 4.38 19.69
C CYS A 9 -5.18 4.51 18.21
N SER A 10 -6.16 4.44 17.31
CA SER A 10 -5.97 4.70 15.88
C SER A 10 -6.88 5.83 15.42
N LEU A 11 -6.31 6.78 14.67
CA LEU A 11 -6.99 7.92 14.09
C LEU A 11 -6.91 7.80 12.57
N LEU A 12 -8.05 7.73 11.90
CA LEU A 12 -8.13 7.52 10.46
C LEU A 12 -8.97 8.63 9.83
N ASP A 13 -8.48 9.21 8.73
CA ASP A 13 -9.23 10.13 7.87
C ASP A 13 -9.89 11.28 8.66
N THR A 14 -9.15 11.88 9.58
CA THR A 14 -9.70 12.81 10.57
C THR A 14 -8.83 14.03 10.81
N SER A 15 -9.40 15.05 11.44
CA SER A 15 -8.67 16.24 11.89
C SER A 15 -8.69 16.31 13.41
N VAL A 16 -7.50 16.40 14.00
CA VAL A 16 -7.32 16.49 15.44
C VAL A 16 -6.99 17.93 15.81
N GLN A 17 -7.87 18.53 16.60
CA GLN A 17 -7.70 19.90 17.08
C GLN A 17 -6.91 19.98 18.39
N MET A 18 -6.77 18.86 19.10
CA MET A 18 -6.15 18.81 20.41
C MET A 18 -5.71 17.38 20.72
N LEU A 19 -4.44 17.21 21.09
CA LEU A 19 -3.85 15.91 21.41
C LEU A 19 -2.94 16.02 22.64
N TYR A 20 -3.28 15.23 23.65
CA TYR A 20 -2.49 15.04 24.87
C TYR A 20 -2.26 13.55 25.08
N MET A 21 -1.01 13.16 25.25
CA MET A 21 -0.57 11.78 25.39
C MET A 21 0.39 11.66 26.58
N TYR A 22 0.16 10.68 27.45
CA TYR A 22 0.91 10.48 28.68
C TYR A 22 1.38 9.02 28.80
N ASP A 23 2.25 8.77 29.77
CA ASP A 23 2.76 7.44 30.12
C ASP A 23 3.34 6.70 28.89
N SER A 24 2.94 5.46 28.65
CA SER A 24 3.39 4.65 27.51
C SER A 24 2.30 4.49 26.44
N SER A 25 1.48 5.52 26.25
CA SER A 25 0.39 5.49 25.28
C SER A 25 0.88 5.56 23.83
N GLU A 26 0.18 4.89 22.93
CA GLU A 26 0.47 4.86 21.50
C GLU A 26 -0.72 5.32 20.66
N ILE A 27 -0.46 6.24 19.73
CA ILE A 27 -1.43 6.67 18.73
C ILE A 27 -0.88 6.44 17.33
N TRP A 28 -1.68 5.79 16.51
CA TRP A 28 -1.42 5.58 15.09
C TRP A 28 -2.39 6.42 14.26
N ALA A 29 -1.89 7.50 13.68
CA ALA A 29 -2.66 8.47 12.94
C ALA A 29 -2.35 8.34 11.44
N PHE A 30 -3.31 7.81 10.68
CA PHE A 30 -3.19 7.62 9.24
C PHE A 30 -4.17 8.52 8.49
N ASN A 31 -3.64 9.25 7.50
CA ASN A 31 -4.39 10.28 6.77
C ASN A 31 -5.14 11.22 7.73
N ALA A 32 -4.45 11.64 8.79
CA ALA A 32 -5.01 12.47 9.82
C ALA A 32 -4.21 13.76 9.94
N THR A 33 -4.92 14.89 9.98
CA THR A 33 -4.29 16.21 10.12
C THR A 33 -4.29 16.61 11.59
N ILE A 34 -3.09 16.75 12.18
CA ILE A 34 -2.93 17.27 13.52
C ILE A 34 -2.71 18.79 13.42
N ASN A 35 -3.76 19.57 13.67
CA ASN A 35 -3.76 21.03 13.44
C ASN A 35 -3.05 21.83 14.54
N VAL A 36 -2.45 21.15 15.51
CA VAL A 36 -1.79 21.73 16.68
C VAL A 36 -0.51 20.97 16.98
N THR A 37 0.42 21.60 17.69
CA THR A 37 1.54 20.87 18.30
C THR A 37 0.99 19.90 19.35
N PRO A 38 1.19 18.59 19.22
CA PRO A 38 0.72 17.62 20.20
C PRO A 38 1.52 17.77 21.51
N ASN A 39 0.85 17.60 22.64
CA ASN A 39 1.51 17.55 23.94
C ASN A 39 1.76 16.08 24.28
N ILE A 40 3.00 15.63 24.12
CA ILE A 40 3.40 14.25 24.36
C ILE A 40 4.36 14.24 25.55
N TYR A 41 4.00 13.46 26.56
CA TYR A 41 4.74 13.31 27.80
C TYR A 41 5.26 11.88 27.95
N ASP A 42 6.23 11.70 28.84
CA ASP A 42 6.80 10.40 29.21
C ASP A 42 7.27 9.59 27.99
N ASP A 43 6.89 8.32 27.89
CA ASP A 43 7.30 7.39 26.83
C ASP A 43 6.25 7.29 25.71
N ALA A 44 5.27 8.18 25.66
CA ALA A 44 4.18 8.12 24.70
C ALA A 44 4.63 8.40 23.26
N GLN A 45 3.96 7.76 22.30
CA GLN A 45 4.39 7.70 20.89
C GLN A 45 3.24 7.96 19.93
N LEU A 46 3.42 8.97 19.07
CA LEU A 46 2.52 9.31 17.98
C LEU A 46 3.15 8.92 16.65
N TYR A 47 2.55 7.97 15.96
CA TYR A 47 2.92 7.53 14.63
C TYR A 47 2.05 8.25 13.61
N ILE A 48 2.66 9.03 12.71
CA ILE A 48 1.98 9.69 11.59
C ILE A 48 2.27 8.90 10.32
N GLY A 49 1.23 8.59 9.55
CA GLY A 49 1.39 7.94 8.25
C GLY A 49 0.29 8.29 7.25
N TRP A 50 0.49 7.79 6.03
CA TRP A 50 -0.30 8.19 4.87
C TRP A 50 -0.58 7.02 3.93
N TRP A 51 -1.57 7.22 3.07
CA TRP A 51 -1.89 6.27 2.00
C TRP A 51 -0.91 6.44 0.84
N LEU A 52 -0.35 5.32 0.38
CA LEU A 52 0.38 5.25 -0.89
C LEU A 52 -0.46 4.42 -1.87
N ASN A 53 -0.94 5.06 -2.93
CA ASN A 53 -1.58 4.40 -4.06
C ASN A 53 -0.53 4.14 -5.14
N ILE A 54 -0.48 2.93 -5.66
CA ILE A 54 0.46 2.51 -6.69
C ILE A 54 -0.34 1.98 -7.86
N HIS A 55 -0.07 2.53 -9.04
CA HIS A 55 -0.57 2.01 -10.31
C HIS A 55 0.59 1.42 -11.11
N VAL A 56 0.50 0.14 -11.47
CA VAL A 56 1.52 -0.49 -12.31
C VAL A 56 1.00 -0.57 -13.74
N ILE A 57 1.79 -0.04 -14.67
CA ILE A 57 1.49 -0.05 -16.11
C ILE A 57 2.61 -0.71 -16.90
N ASP A 58 2.27 -1.21 -18.08
CA ASP A 58 3.23 -1.68 -19.06
C ASP A 58 3.79 -0.52 -19.89
N SER A 59 4.68 -0.81 -20.84
CA SER A 59 5.39 0.20 -21.63
C SER A 59 4.52 1.01 -22.59
N ILE A 60 3.27 0.59 -22.82
CA ILE A 60 2.29 1.32 -23.65
C ILE A 60 1.13 1.87 -22.83
N GLY A 61 1.18 1.77 -21.50
CA GLY A 61 0.19 2.34 -20.59
C GLY A 61 -0.96 1.40 -20.21
N ASN A 62 -0.91 0.12 -20.58
CA ASN A 62 -1.91 -0.84 -20.13
C ASN A 62 -1.68 -1.21 -18.67
N THR A 63 -2.76 -1.45 -17.93
CA THR A 63 -2.65 -1.78 -16.51
C THR A 63 -2.12 -3.20 -16.30
N VAL A 64 -1.28 -3.39 -15.27
CA VAL A 64 -0.63 -4.66 -14.96
C VAL A 64 -1.26 -5.27 -13.70
N PRO A 65 -2.20 -6.22 -13.83
CA PRO A 65 -2.73 -6.94 -12.68
C PRO A 65 -1.72 -7.95 -12.13
N ASP A 66 -1.86 -8.33 -10.86
CA ASP A 66 -1.03 -9.33 -10.17
C ASP A 66 0.49 -9.02 -10.13
N ALA A 67 0.90 -7.78 -10.38
CA ALA A 67 2.28 -7.35 -10.17
C ALA A 67 2.60 -7.37 -8.67
N ASN A 68 3.72 -8.01 -8.30
CA ASN A 68 4.22 -8.00 -6.94
C ASN A 68 4.75 -6.61 -6.61
N ILE A 69 4.36 -6.08 -5.46
CA ILE A 69 4.90 -4.85 -4.90
C ILE A 69 5.68 -5.20 -3.64
N THR A 70 6.91 -4.69 -3.55
CA THR A 70 7.74 -4.73 -2.35
C THR A 70 8.12 -3.31 -1.99
N ILE A 71 7.95 -2.94 -0.72
CA ILE A 71 8.33 -1.63 -0.21
C ILE A 71 9.39 -1.82 0.86
N THR A 72 10.53 -1.15 0.69
CA THR A 72 11.64 -1.16 1.64
C THR A 72 11.91 0.24 2.19
N ASP A 73 12.36 0.30 3.45
CA ASP A 73 12.90 1.53 4.03
C ASP A 73 14.31 1.84 3.48
N GLU A 74 14.85 3.02 3.80
CA GLU A 74 16.21 3.42 3.37
C GLU A 74 17.33 2.48 3.88
N LYS A 75 17.04 1.64 4.89
CA LYS A 75 17.97 0.66 5.44
C LYS A 75 17.86 -0.69 4.73
N GLY A 76 16.94 -0.82 3.76
CA GLY A 76 16.69 -2.03 3.00
C GLY A 76 15.78 -3.04 3.70
N HIS A 77 15.12 -2.68 4.80
CA HIS A 77 14.15 -3.56 5.45
C HIS A 77 12.82 -3.50 4.71
N GLN A 78 12.25 -4.67 4.41
CA GLN A 78 10.90 -4.75 3.86
C GLN A 78 9.87 -4.31 4.91
N VAL A 79 9.11 -3.27 4.60
CA VAL A 79 8.06 -2.71 5.48
C VAL A 79 6.66 -3.08 5.00
N ALA A 80 6.49 -3.37 3.71
CA ALA A 80 5.23 -3.84 3.15
C ALA A 80 5.45 -4.68 1.90
N TYR A 81 4.49 -5.55 1.60
CA TYR A 81 4.44 -6.33 0.36
C TYR A 81 2.99 -6.58 -0.04
N GLY A 82 2.73 -6.72 -1.33
CA GLY A 82 1.38 -6.99 -1.83
C GLY A 82 1.36 -7.22 -3.33
N LYS A 83 0.16 -7.20 -3.91
CA LYS A 83 -0.03 -7.31 -5.35
C LYS A 83 -1.02 -6.28 -5.86
N THR A 84 -0.88 -5.90 -7.12
CA THR A 84 -1.91 -5.12 -7.81
C THR A 84 -3.16 -5.94 -8.08
N ASN A 85 -4.32 -5.30 -8.02
CA ASN A 85 -5.61 -5.88 -8.36
C ASN A 85 -5.82 -5.95 -9.90
N LEU A 86 -7.02 -6.32 -10.36
CA LEU A 86 -7.37 -6.40 -11.79
C LEU A 86 -7.23 -5.07 -12.55
N GLU A 87 -7.25 -3.94 -11.84
CA GLU A 87 -7.08 -2.60 -12.39
C GLU A 87 -5.62 -2.14 -12.31
N GLY A 88 -4.68 -3.01 -11.92
CA GLY A 88 -3.27 -2.71 -11.72
C GLY A 88 -2.97 -1.78 -10.54
N LEU A 89 -3.90 -1.68 -9.59
CA LEU A 89 -3.81 -0.80 -8.43
C LEU A 89 -3.46 -1.58 -7.15
N ALA A 90 -2.61 -0.98 -6.32
CA ALA A 90 -2.36 -1.42 -4.94
C ALA A 90 -2.35 -0.22 -3.99
N ARG A 91 -2.76 -0.41 -2.74
CA ARG A 91 -2.73 0.62 -1.70
C ARG A 91 -2.01 0.12 -0.47
N PHE A 92 -1.13 0.95 0.07
CA PHE A 92 -0.37 0.69 1.29
C PHE A 92 -0.50 1.85 2.27
N THR A 93 -0.15 1.58 3.52
CA THR A 93 -0.06 2.58 4.58
C THR A 93 1.38 2.65 5.05
N LEU A 94 2.01 3.81 4.94
CA LEU A 94 3.42 4.01 5.27
C LEU A 94 3.58 5.16 6.27
N LEU A 95 4.56 5.05 7.16
CA LEU A 95 4.83 6.06 8.18
C LEU A 95 5.63 7.22 7.59
N GLU A 96 5.25 8.44 7.92
CA GLU A 96 6.05 9.64 7.72
C GLU A 96 6.98 9.85 8.92
N ASN A 97 6.39 9.94 10.12
CA ASN A 97 7.06 10.39 11.34
C ASN A 97 6.68 9.52 12.53
N LEU A 98 7.63 9.33 13.43
CA LEU A 98 7.37 9.04 14.84
C LEU A 98 7.59 10.34 15.63
N ILE A 99 6.63 10.73 16.45
CA ILE A 99 6.71 11.88 17.33
C ILE A 99 6.59 11.37 18.77
N ASN A 100 7.49 11.80 19.64
CA ASN A 100 7.43 11.51 21.07
C ASN A 100 7.84 12.75 21.88
N ALA A 101 7.98 12.62 23.20
CA ALA A 101 8.38 13.72 24.08
C ALA A 101 9.76 14.33 23.75
N THR A 102 10.65 13.60 23.07
CA THR A 102 12.01 14.05 22.74
C THR A 102 12.12 14.71 21.37
N GLY A 103 11.13 14.53 20.49
CA GLY A 103 11.08 15.24 19.21
C GLY A 103 10.34 14.51 18.10
N VAL A 104 10.60 14.95 16.86
CA VAL A 104 10.06 14.39 15.63
C VAL A 104 11.15 13.59 14.93
N TYR A 105 10.85 12.35 14.60
CA TYR A 105 11.75 11.38 13.96
C TYR A 105 11.16 10.95 12.62
N PRO A 106 11.63 11.54 11.50
CA PRO A 106 11.17 11.13 10.18
C PRO A 106 11.65 9.72 9.84
N ARG A 107 10.80 8.95 9.15
CA ARG A 107 11.16 7.62 8.66
C ARG A 107 12.06 7.64 7.43
N GLY A 108 12.03 8.72 6.66
CA GLY A 108 12.78 8.85 5.41
C GLY A 108 11.99 8.34 4.20
N ASN A 109 12.71 8.14 3.10
CA ASN A 109 12.15 7.67 1.85
C ASN A 109 11.93 6.16 1.85
N TYR A 110 11.00 5.73 1.02
CA TYR A 110 10.75 4.33 0.72
C TYR A 110 11.17 4.02 -0.71
N ILE A 111 11.72 2.83 -0.93
CA ILE A 111 11.91 2.27 -2.27
C ILE A 111 10.71 1.36 -2.53
N VAL A 112 9.96 1.68 -3.56
CA VAL A 112 8.80 0.91 -4.01
C VAL A 112 9.20 0.19 -5.29
N GLU A 113 9.26 -1.13 -5.24
CA GLU A 113 9.58 -1.98 -6.38
C GLU A 113 8.32 -2.72 -6.84
N ALA A 114 8.07 -2.69 -8.16
CA ALA A 114 7.06 -3.52 -8.81
C ALA A 114 7.73 -4.57 -9.68
N ILE A 115 7.24 -5.82 -9.61
CA ILE A 115 7.76 -6.95 -10.37
C ILE A 115 6.59 -7.72 -11.02
N TYR A 116 6.68 -7.96 -12.32
CA TYR A 116 5.78 -8.85 -13.06
C TYR A 116 6.58 -9.79 -13.97
N GLY A 117 6.58 -11.08 -13.67
CA GLY A 117 7.45 -12.05 -14.36
C GLY A 117 8.92 -11.69 -14.16
N GLU A 118 9.63 -11.42 -15.25
CA GLU A 118 11.05 -11.01 -15.26
C GLU A 118 11.23 -9.48 -15.35
N HIS A 119 10.12 -8.73 -15.43
CA HIS A 119 10.16 -7.28 -15.57
C HIS A 119 10.01 -6.62 -14.20
N SER A 120 10.92 -5.70 -13.88
CA SER A 120 10.84 -4.89 -12.67
C SER A 120 11.16 -3.43 -12.95
N ASN A 121 10.66 -2.57 -12.06
CA ASN A 121 11.08 -1.18 -11.96
C ASN A 121 10.82 -0.70 -10.53
N SER A 122 11.50 0.36 -10.11
CA SER A 122 11.41 0.90 -8.76
C SER A 122 11.37 2.41 -8.73
N GLN A 123 10.77 2.96 -7.69
CA GLN A 123 10.70 4.41 -7.46
C GLN A 123 10.96 4.73 -5.98
N LEU A 124 11.64 5.86 -5.75
CA LEU A 124 11.78 6.45 -4.41
C LEU A 124 10.56 7.33 -4.11
N VAL A 125 9.99 7.17 -2.91
CA VAL A 125 8.81 7.92 -2.45
C VAL A 125 9.05 8.47 -1.05
N ALA A 126 8.86 9.78 -0.88
CA ALA A 126 8.79 10.42 0.43
C ALA A 126 7.31 10.52 0.84
N MET A 127 6.96 10.09 2.05
CA MET A 127 5.57 10.13 2.53
C MET A 127 5.28 11.42 3.29
N ASP A 128 5.18 12.55 2.62
CA ASP A 128 4.80 13.86 3.20
C ASP A 128 3.28 14.14 3.15
N GLY A 129 2.50 13.11 2.80
CA GLY A 129 1.07 13.17 2.57
C GLY A 129 0.59 11.90 1.87
N ASN A 130 -0.70 11.85 1.52
CA ASN A 130 -1.18 10.80 0.63
C ASN A 130 -0.53 10.95 -0.74
N GLN A 131 0.00 9.84 -1.27
CA GLN A 131 0.73 9.80 -2.52
C GLN A 131 0.05 8.86 -3.51
N GLU A 132 0.21 9.18 -4.80
CA GLU A 132 -0.14 8.31 -5.91
C GLU A 132 1.04 8.27 -6.87
N ILE A 133 1.52 7.06 -7.18
CA ILE A 133 2.64 6.85 -8.09
C ILE A 133 2.28 5.86 -9.18
N THR A 134 2.94 6.01 -10.33
CA THR A 134 2.82 5.08 -11.45
C THR A 134 4.18 4.43 -11.71
N ILE A 135 4.25 3.11 -11.61
CA ILE A 135 5.46 2.34 -11.95
C ILE A 135 5.25 1.69 -13.31
N GLN A 136 6.02 2.16 -14.30
CA GLN A 136 6.00 1.60 -15.65
C GLN A 136 7.04 0.48 -15.79
N LEU A 137 6.59 -0.69 -16.21
CA LEU A 137 7.44 -1.85 -16.49
C LEU A 137 7.77 -1.93 -17.98
N SER A 138 9.01 -2.33 -18.31
CA SER A 138 9.51 -2.36 -19.70
C SER A 138 9.07 -3.61 -20.48
N PHE A 139 7.77 -3.83 -20.60
CA PHE A 139 7.17 -4.88 -21.43
C PHE A 139 5.79 -4.48 -21.94
N ILE A 140 5.12 -5.33 -22.71
CA ILE A 140 3.73 -5.14 -23.13
C ILE A 140 2.96 -6.39 -22.68
N ILE A 141 1.89 -6.21 -21.90
CA ILE A 141 1.01 -7.34 -21.58
C ILE A 141 0.30 -7.77 -22.87
N PRO A 142 0.28 -9.08 -23.20
CA PRO A 142 -0.57 -9.56 -24.29
C PRO A 142 -2.03 -9.25 -23.95
N GLU A 143 -2.68 -8.37 -24.72
CA GLU A 143 -4.11 -8.16 -24.62
C GLU A 143 -4.81 -9.48 -24.97
N PHE A 144 -5.30 -10.20 -23.96
CA PHE A 144 -6.23 -11.29 -24.22
C PHE A 144 -7.53 -10.65 -24.70
N SER A 145 -7.71 -10.59 -26.03
CA SER A 145 -8.97 -10.18 -26.62
C SER A 145 -10.13 -10.88 -25.91
N THR A 146 -11.22 -10.18 -25.64
CA THR A 146 -12.43 -10.77 -25.04
C THR A 146 -12.91 -12.02 -25.79
N THR A 147 -12.59 -12.11 -27.09
CA THR A 147 -12.80 -13.31 -27.91
C THR A 147 -11.98 -14.52 -27.45
N MET A 148 -10.73 -14.33 -27.04
CA MET A 148 -9.85 -15.38 -26.49
C MET A 148 -10.34 -15.84 -25.12
N LEU A 149 -10.85 -14.94 -24.29
CA LEU A 149 -11.49 -15.28 -23.01
C LEU A 149 -12.76 -16.11 -23.24
N LEU A 150 -13.58 -15.71 -24.22
CA LEU A 150 -14.78 -16.46 -24.62
C LEU A 150 -14.42 -17.87 -25.13
N LEU A 151 -13.38 -17.97 -25.96
CA LEU A 151 -12.86 -19.24 -26.47
C LEU A 151 -12.37 -20.15 -25.35
N ALA A 152 -11.67 -19.62 -24.35
CA ALA A 152 -11.25 -20.38 -23.18
C ALA A 152 -12.45 -20.92 -22.39
N ILE A 153 -13.50 -20.10 -22.18
CA ILE A 153 -14.74 -20.52 -21.51
C ILE A 153 -15.48 -21.61 -22.31
N VAL A 154 -15.56 -21.47 -23.64
CA VAL A 154 -16.17 -22.48 -24.52
C VAL A 154 -15.39 -23.80 -24.49
N LEU A 155 -14.05 -23.74 -24.51
CA LEU A 155 -13.20 -24.94 -24.41
C LEU A 155 -13.38 -25.66 -23.07
N VAL A 156 -13.40 -24.95 -21.94
CA VAL A 156 -13.60 -25.55 -20.61
C VAL A 156 -14.99 -26.20 -20.50
N SER A 157 -16.03 -25.53 -21.00
CA SER A 157 -17.38 -26.07 -21.00
C SER A 157 -17.52 -27.30 -21.91
N ALA A 158 -16.95 -27.29 -23.11
CA ALA A 158 -16.93 -28.45 -24.01
C ALA A 158 -16.20 -29.67 -23.39
N ILE A 159 -15.05 -29.46 -22.75
CA ILE A 159 -14.32 -30.53 -22.05
C ILE A 159 -15.17 -31.13 -20.92
N THR A 160 -15.90 -30.29 -20.19
CA THR A 160 -16.79 -30.74 -19.11
C THR A 160 -17.95 -31.59 -19.63
N ILE A 161 -18.54 -31.21 -20.77
CA ILE A 161 -19.60 -31.96 -21.44
C ILE A 161 -19.09 -33.32 -21.94
N VAL A 162 -17.93 -33.37 -22.60
CA VAL A 162 -17.33 -34.62 -23.09
C VAL A 162 -17.01 -35.59 -21.95
N LYS A 163 -16.52 -35.09 -20.80
CA LYS A 163 -16.28 -35.92 -19.62
C LYS A 163 -17.57 -36.49 -19.02
N LYS A 164 -18.66 -35.71 -18.97
CA LYS A 164 -19.98 -36.21 -18.52
C LYS A 164 -20.60 -37.21 -19.49
N GLY A 165 -20.44 -37.01 -20.80
CA GLY A 165 -20.98 -37.90 -21.84
C GLY A 165 -20.28 -39.25 -21.95
N LYS A 166 -19.08 -39.43 -21.40
CA LYS A 166 -18.35 -40.71 -21.37
C LYS A 166 -18.58 -41.56 -20.11
N MET A 167 -19.39 -41.08 -19.15
CA MET A 167 -19.75 -41.82 -17.93
C MET A 167 -21.16 -42.46 -17.99
N LEU A 168 -21.80 -42.44 -19.17
CA LEU A 168 -23.06 -43.13 -19.49
C LEU A 168 -22.79 -44.19 -20.55
#